data_AF-A0A9E6CKM8-F1
#
_entry.id   AF-A0A9E6CKM8-F1
#
_cell.length_a   1.000
_cell.length_b   1.000
_cell.length_c   1.000
_cell.angle_alpha   90.00
_cell.angle_beta   90.00
_cell.angle_gamma   90.00
#
_symmetry.space_group_name_H-M   'P 1'
#
loop_
_entity.id
_entity.type
_entity.pdbx_description
1 polymer ?
#
loop_
_entity_poly.entity_id
_entity_poly.type
_entity_poly.pdbx_seq_one_letter_code
_entity_poly.pdbx_strand_id
1 'polypeptide(L)'
;MNKYLDSLLSAVQNPSVWPEDGEKIKVSRPGRTAGFAYEKVRNAVEYEEEHLLRRNAILRILMRRHTGVIETEMTRGQSLLTELVWARHLPNNKVPTNLIKTVDAILKKYDTLLDAIPESQDRRHYEEWIYDVMSTEVEYAIEAPKALEHLASFMFEKVSDELVWSADDIEKSQKDMLVYVAIYRSLLKANLATLRYRVFTLYFPKWSGADAEAVKGVAKRLHVVVNAVEDQIKHPYADQLYRLMRRYALVFWTLLDVAKEHPEDFYEILGDDDKLLKEVRKSAYGRYDRFKLRLRRTVGRAVLFLFLTKMLLALIIEVPYEMIVFGELFVVPLAINILFHPLFLAVIGMTVSIPKKKNTEQLLDRVKGVMDPSQKRPLGIVFKVRKPWSQGVLGKFFTGLYALTYLLSYGLIAWFLTVVLNFNLVSAGLFLFFFSIVTFFGIKIRQSVRDLLIVEKQGGLIGTIFDFFLLPVVRVGRWISLRAPRVNIFIFFLDFIVEAPFKLAIELAEAWIAFMREQKEDL
;
A
#
# COMPACT_ATOMS: atom_id res chain seq x y z
N MET A 1 28.46 -6.43 -19.45
CA MET A 1 27.27 -5.57 -19.21
C MET A 1 26.15 -6.42 -18.65
N ASN A 2 25.29 -5.85 -17.80
CA ASN A 2 24.23 -6.59 -17.12
C ASN A 2 22.93 -6.54 -17.95
N LYS A 3 22.45 -7.71 -18.39
CA LYS A 3 21.26 -7.85 -19.26
C LYS A 3 20.00 -7.20 -18.68
N TYR A 4 19.80 -7.24 -17.36
CA TYR A 4 18.61 -6.66 -16.74
C TYR A 4 18.69 -5.14 -16.67
N LEU A 5 19.90 -4.59 -16.52
CA LEU A 5 20.14 -3.15 -16.59
C LEU A 5 19.90 -2.61 -18.01
N ASP A 6 20.34 -3.34 -19.05
CA ASP A 6 20.03 -3.01 -20.45
C ASP A 6 18.52 -3.09 -20.74
N SER A 7 17.85 -4.12 -20.22
CA SER A 7 16.39 -4.26 -20.35
C SER A 7 15.63 -3.15 -19.63
N LEU A 8 16.15 -2.69 -18.48
CA LEU A 8 15.61 -1.52 -17.78
C LEU A 8 15.73 -0.28 -18.66
N LEU A 9 16.90 -0.01 -19.23
CA LEU A 9 17.14 1.17 -20.05
C LEU A 9 16.25 1.17 -21.30
N SER A 10 16.12 0.02 -21.96
CA SER A 10 15.22 -0.17 -23.11
C SER A 10 13.76 0.11 -22.74
N ALA A 11 13.30 -0.36 -21.57
CA ALA A 11 11.93 -0.11 -21.09
C ALA A 11 11.69 1.35 -20.69
N VAL A 12 12.74 2.09 -20.33
CA VAL A 12 12.68 3.53 -20.05
C VAL A 12 12.64 4.34 -21.35
N GLN A 13 13.47 3.99 -22.34
CA GLN A 13 13.51 4.63 -23.66
C GLN A 13 12.24 4.38 -24.47
N ASN A 14 11.65 3.19 -24.33
CA ASN A 14 10.45 2.77 -25.06
C ASN A 14 9.29 2.53 -24.08
N PRO A 15 8.72 3.59 -23.49
CA PRO A 15 7.56 3.45 -22.62
C PRO A 15 6.38 2.89 -23.41
N SER A 16 5.50 2.15 -22.73
CA SER A 16 4.27 1.65 -23.33
C SER A 16 3.34 2.82 -23.66
N VAL A 17 3.28 3.22 -24.92
CA VAL A 17 2.34 4.24 -25.41
C VAL A 17 1.19 3.56 -26.13
N TRP A 18 -0.04 3.94 -25.82
CA TRP A 18 -1.20 3.45 -26.56
C TRP A 18 -1.21 4.02 -27.98
N PRO A 19 -1.66 3.25 -28.98
CA PRO A 19 -1.75 3.73 -30.36
C PRO A 19 -2.51 5.06 -30.46
N GLU A 20 -1.98 6.00 -31.25
CA GLU A 20 -2.68 7.27 -31.50
C GLU A 20 -3.87 7.08 -32.44
N ASP A 21 -3.80 6.10 -33.34
CA ASP A 21 -4.85 5.78 -34.30
C ASP A 21 -5.83 4.73 -33.76
N GLY A 22 -7.10 4.84 -34.18
CA GLY A 22 -8.18 3.93 -33.84
C GLY A 22 -9.24 4.52 -32.90
N GLU A 23 -10.33 3.78 -32.71
CA GLU A 23 -11.42 4.18 -31.82
C GLU A 23 -10.97 4.16 -30.35
N LYS A 24 -11.42 5.18 -29.59
CA LYS A 24 -11.05 5.38 -28.20
C LYS A 24 -12.28 5.49 -27.33
N ILE A 25 -12.17 5.00 -26.10
CA ILE A 25 -13.23 5.13 -25.10
C ILE A 25 -13.41 6.62 -24.78
N LYS A 26 -14.63 7.10 -25.02
CA LYS A 26 -15.02 8.49 -24.82
C LYS A 26 -16.18 8.56 -23.85
N VAL A 27 -16.01 9.43 -22.86
CA VAL A 27 -16.95 9.58 -21.75
C VAL A 27 -17.38 11.04 -21.59
N SER A 28 -18.62 11.27 -21.15
CA SER A 28 -19.24 12.61 -21.08
C SER A 28 -18.62 13.52 -19.99
N ARG A 29 -18.75 14.85 -20.11
CA ARG A 29 -18.19 15.83 -19.16
C ARG A 29 -18.87 15.82 -17.76
N PRO A 30 -20.21 15.64 -17.63
CA PRO A 30 -20.87 15.61 -16.32
C PRO A 30 -20.47 14.41 -15.45
N GLY A 31 -20.44 13.19 -16.00
CA GLY A 31 -20.01 11.99 -15.26
C GLY A 31 -18.57 12.07 -14.73
N ARG A 32 -17.70 12.79 -15.44
CA ARG A 32 -16.30 13.06 -15.04
C ARG A 32 -16.14 14.01 -13.85
N THR A 33 -17.12 14.84 -13.54
CA THR A 33 -17.00 15.85 -12.46
C THR A 33 -17.43 15.25 -11.13
N ALA A 34 -18.51 14.47 -11.15
CA ALA A 34 -19.02 13.75 -10.01
C ALA A 34 -18.08 12.59 -9.60
N GLY A 35 -17.78 11.66 -10.51
CA GLY A 35 -16.89 10.51 -10.20
C GLY A 35 -15.50 10.93 -9.69
N PHE A 36 -14.97 12.04 -10.20
CA PHE A 36 -13.73 12.63 -9.73
C PHE A 36 -13.79 13.19 -8.31
N ALA A 37 -14.90 13.84 -7.92
CA ALA A 37 -15.03 14.40 -6.57
C ALA A 37 -14.98 13.28 -5.51
N TYR A 38 -15.69 12.18 -5.77
CA TYR A 38 -15.67 10.99 -4.91
C TYR A 38 -14.26 10.37 -4.81
N GLU A 39 -13.62 10.10 -5.95
CA GLU A 39 -12.29 9.49 -5.96
C GLU A 39 -11.22 10.40 -5.35
N LYS A 40 -11.38 11.73 -5.43
CA LYS A 40 -10.48 12.67 -4.76
C LYS A 40 -10.57 12.58 -3.23
N VAL A 41 -11.76 12.35 -2.69
CA VAL A 41 -11.97 12.11 -1.25
C VAL A 41 -11.42 10.73 -0.86
N ARG A 42 -11.62 9.70 -1.69
CA ARG A 42 -11.10 8.36 -1.43
C ARG A 42 -9.59 8.28 -1.45
N ASN A 43 -8.95 8.76 -2.52
CA ASN A 43 -7.50 8.81 -2.66
C ASN A 43 -6.85 9.72 -1.61
N ALA A 44 -7.63 10.56 -0.92
CA ALA A 44 -7.15 11.29 0.24
C ALA A 44 -7.00 10.43 1.50
N VAL A 45 -7.71 9.29 1.57
CA VAL A 45 -7.73 8.33 2.68
C VAL A 45 -6.92 7.06 2.37
N GLU A 46 -6.86 6.62 1.10
CA GLU A 46 -5.99 5.51 0.65
C GLU A 46 -4.53 5.98 0.47
N TYR A 47 -3.59 5.24 1.05
CA TYR A 47 -2.15 5.55 1.01
C TYR A 47 -1.41 4.44 0.25
N GLU A 48 -1.57 4.40 -1.07
CA GLU A 48 -0.86 3.48 -1.96
C GLU A 48 -0.27 4.23 -3.17
N GLU A 49 0.67 3.61 -3.88
CA GLU A 49 1.24 4.16 -5.12
C GLU A 49 0.19 4.20 -6.24
N GLU A 50 0.35 5.06 -7.23
CA GLU A 50 -0.67 5.34 -8.26
C GLU A 50 -1.14 4.09 -9.02
N HIS A 51 -0.22 3.18 -9.37
CA HIS A 51 -0.55 1.90 -10.01
C HIS A 51 -1.39 1.00 -9.10
N LEU A 52 -1.16 1.05 -7.79
CA LEU A 52 -1.94 0.30 -6.81
C LEU A 52 -3.33 0.90 -6.60
N LEU A 53 -3.48 2.23 -6.70
CA LEU A 53 -4.79 2.89 -6.65
C LEU A 53 -5.68 2.44 -7.82
N ARG A 54 -5.14 2.40 -9.03
CA ARG A 54 -5.85 1.87 -10.21
C ARG A 54 -6.22 0.40 -10.03
N ARG A 55 -5.30 -0.44 -9.55
CA ARG A 55 -5.56 -1.86 -9.26
C ARG A 55 -6.69 -2.04 -8.25
N ASN A 56 -6.66 -1.27 -7.15
CA ASN A 56 -7.71 -1.33 -6.13
C ASN A 56 -9.06 -0.86 -6.67
N ALA A 57 -9.07 0.16 -7.55
CA ALA A 57 -10.29 0.56 -8.25
C ALA A 57 -10.84 -0.58 -9.13
N ILE A 58 -9.98 -1.27 -9.89
CA ILE A 58 -10.37 -2.46 -10.66
C ILE A 58 -11.01 -3.52 -9.75
N LEU A 59 -10.34 -3.87 -8.65
CA LEU A 59 -10.84 -4.85 -7.68
C LEU A 59 -12.24 -4.46 -7.16
N ARG A 60 -12.42 -3.22 -6.73
CA ARG A 60 -13.71 -2.72 -6.21
C ARG A 60 -14.82 -2.78 -7.26
N ILE A 61 -14.53 -2.33 -8.48
CA ILE A 61 -15.51 -2.35 -9.57
C ILE A 61 -15.93 -3.80 -9.88
N LEU A 62 -14.97 -4.72 -9.95
CA LEU A 62 -15.24 -6.14 -10.22
C LEU A 62 -16.06 -6.81 -9.10
N MET A 63 -15.69 -6.59 -7.83
CA MET A 63 -16.44 -7.16 -6.70
C MET A 63 -17.86 -6.58 -6.61
N ARG A 64 -18.03 -5.26 -6.81
CA ARG A 64 -19.34 -4.60 -6.77
C ARG A 64 -20.27 -5.11 -7.87
N ARG A 65 -19.77 -5.23 -9.10
CA ARG A 65 -20.56 -5.71 -10.24
C ARG A 65 -20.89 -7.19 -10.17
N HIS A 66 -20.16 -7.99 -9.39
CA HIS A 66 -20.55 -9.38 -9.14
C HIS A 66 -21.81 -9.49 -8.26
N THR A 67 -21.96 -8.58 -7.29
CA THR A 67 -23.11 -8.57 -6.36
C THR A 67 -24.33 -7.83 -6.90
N GLY A 68 -24.19 -7.03 -7.96
CA GLY A 68 -25.27 -6.22 -8.53
C GLY A 68 -25.74 -6.74 -9.88
N VAL A 69 -27.03 -7.05 -10.00
CA VAL A 69 -27.69 -7.30 -11.29
C VAL A 69 -27.96 -5.93 -11.93
N ILE A 70 -26.96 -5.36 -12.58
CA ILE A 70 -27.20 -4.24 -13.50
C ILE A 70 -27.02 -4.82 -14.90
N GLU A 71 -28.14 -5.15 -15.54
CA GLU A 71 -28.16 -5.44 -16.97
C GLU A 71 -27.74 -4.17 -17.70
N THR A 72 -26.51 -4.15 -18.21
CA THR A 72 -26.05 -3.15 -19.15
C THR A 72 -25.88 -3.84 -20.50
N GLU A 73 -26.24 -3.17 -21.61
CA GLU A 73 -25.92 -3.65 -22.96
C GLU A 73 -24.41 -3.77 -23.21
N MET A 74 -23.59 -3.13 -22.38
CA MET A 74 -22.14 -3.13 -22.44
C MET A 74 -21.54 -4.44 -21.90
N THR A 75 -20.44 -4.90 -22.51
CA THR A 75 -19.65 -6.01 -21.98
C THR A 75 -19.00 -5.64 -20.64
N ARG A 76 -18.66 -6.63 -19.80
CA ARG A 76 -18.03 -6.41 -18.49
C ARG A 76 -16.75 -5.59 -18.58
N GLY A 77 -15.92 -5.85 -19.60
CA GLY A 77 -14.69 -5.12 -19.87
C GLY A 77 -14.95 -3.67 -20.29
N GLN A 78 -15.98 -3.43 -21.11
CA GLN A 78 -16.35 -2.08 -21.52
C GLN A 78 -16.83 -1.26 -20.33
N SER A 79 -17.69 -1.82 -19.47
CA SER A 79 -18.17 -1.15 -18.27
C SER A 79 -17.03 -0.85 -17.29
N LEU A 80 -16.12 -1.81 -17.07
CA LEU A 80 -14.95 -1.61 -16.22
C LEU A 80 -14.05 -0.46 -16.70
N LEU A 81 -13.67 -0.47 -17.98
CA LEU A 81 -12.79 0.57 -18.54
C LEU A 81 -13.46 1.95 -18.53
N THR A 82 -14.77 2.01 -18.81
CA THR A 82 -15.56 3.24 -18.77
C THR A 82 -15.57 3.86 -17.37
N GLU A 83 -15.79 3.03 -16.33
CA GLU A 83 -15.73 3.49 -14.95
C GLU A 83 -14.35 3.99 -14.53
N LEU A 84 -13.28 3.32 -14.98
CA LEU A 84 -11.91 3.77 -14.70
C LEU A 84 -11.62 5.14 -15.36
N VAL A 85 -12.21 5.42 -16.52
CA VAL A 85 -12.14 6.74 -17.17
C VAL A 85 -12.96 7.79 -16.39
N TRP A 86 -14.17 7.46 -15.90
CA TRP A 86 -14.95 8.34 -15.02
C TRP A 86 -14.18 8.74 -13.76
N ALA A 87 -13.60 7.73 -13.11
CA ALA A 87 -12.81 7.85 -11.88
C ALA A 87 -11.45 8.56 -12.08
N ARG A 88 -11.06 8.82 -13.33
CA ARG A 88 -9.75 9.36 -13.75
C ARG A 88 -8.56 8.46 -13.38
N HIS A 89 -8.79 7.16 -13.22
CA HIS A 89 -7.71 6.18 -13.19
C HIS A 89 -7.15 5.89 -14.59
N LEU A 90 -7.92 6.21 -15.64
CA LEU A 90 -7.48 6.19 -17.04
C LEU A 90 -7.78 7.51 -17.74
N PRO A 91 -6.93 7.96 -18.68
CA PRO A 91 -7.16 9.19 -19.42
C PRO A 91 -8.29 9.03 -20.44
N ASN A 92 -9.23 9.98 -20.43
CA ASN A 92 -10.32 10.04 -21.39
C ASN A 92 -9.81 10.28 -22.82
N ASN A 93 -10.46 9.66 -23.82
CA ASN A 93 -10.11 9.78 -25.24
C ASN A 93 -8.67 9.34 -25.57
N LYS A 94 -8.11 8.44 -24.76
CA LYS A 94 -6.80 7.83 -24.98
C LYS A 94 -6.86 6.30 -24.95
N VAL A 95 -7.73 5.71 -24.13
CA VAL A 95 -7.86 4.25 -23.99
C VAL A 95 -8.40 3.64 -25.30
N PRO A 96 -7.67 2.74 -25.97
CA PRO A 96 -8.13 2.08 -27.19
C PRO A 96 -9.31 1.12 -26.94
N THR A 97 -10.24 1.02 -27.89
CA THR A 97 -11.39 0.08 -27.77
C THR A 97 -10.99 -1.39 -27.87
N ASN A 98 -9.87 -1.73 -28.51
CA ASN A 98 -9.36 -3.11 -28.56
C ASN A 98 -9.01 -3.67 -27.16
N LEU A 99 -8.73 -2.79 -26.20
CA LEU A 99 -8.45 -3.17 -24.82
C LEU A 99 -9.69 -3.80 -24.15
N ILE A 100 -10.89 -3.42 -24.59
CA ILE A 100 -12.16 -4.03 -24.12
C ILE A 100 -12.12 -5.54 -24.33
N LYS A 101 -11.78 -5.98 -25.56
CA LYS A 101 -11.69 -7.42 -25.89
C LYS A 101 -10.65 -8.15 -25.04
N THR A 102 -9.52 -7.48 -24.78
CA THR A 102 -8.44 -8.04 -23.95
C THR A 102 -8.91 -8.23 -22.51
N VAL A 103 -9.57 -7.22 -21.94
CA VAL A 103 -10.12 -7.28 -20.59
C VAL A 103 -11.23 -8.32 -20.50
N ASP A 104 -12.16 -8.36 -21.45
CA ASP A 104 -13.24 -9.37 -21.47
C ASP A 104 -12.69 -10.80 -21.52
N ALA A 105 -11.63 -11.04 -22.31
CA ALA A 105 -10.97 -12.34 -22.36
C ALA A 105 -10.36 -12.73 -21.00
N ILE A 106 -9.74 -11.78 -20.30
CA ILE A 106 -9.21 -12.00 -18.94
C ILE A 106 -10.35 -12.32 -17.99
N LEU A 107 -11.42 -11.52 -17.96
CA LEU A 107 -12.55 -11.74 -17.03
C LEU A 107 -13.18 -13.13 -17.25
N LYS A 108 -13.43 -13.50 -18.51
CA LYS A 108 -13.97 -14.82 -18.87
C LYS A 108 -13.09 -15.98 -18.43
N LYS A 109 -11.76 -15.80 -18.48
CA LYS A 109 -10.79 -16.80 -17.98
C LYS A 109 -10.97 -17.07 -16.48
N TYR A 110 -11.23 -16.03 -15.69
CA TYR A 110 -11.40 -16.15 -14.24
C TYR A 110 -12.80 -16.63 -13.83
N ASP A 111 -13.83 -16.46 -14.67
CA ASP A 111 -15.15 -17.03 -14.42
C ASP A 111 -15.07 -18.55 -14.23
N THR A 112 -14.25 -19.24 -15.03
CA THR A 112 -14.02 -20.69 -14.89
C THR A 112 -13.40 -21.07 -13.52
N LEU A 113 -12.61 -20.17 -12.91
CA LEU A 113 -12.07 -20.40 -11.57
C LEU A 113 -13.11 -20.12 -10.49
N LEU A 114 -13.94 -19.09 -10.67
CA LEU A 114 -15.03 -18.74 -9.75
C LEU A 114 -16.08 -19.86 -9.70
N ASP A 115 -16.44 -20.42 -10.85
CA ASP A 115 -17.39 -21.54 -10.97
C ASP A 115 -16.88 -22.84 -10.31
N ALA A 116 -15.55 -22.97 -10.18
CA ALA A 116 -14.91 -24.13 -9.58
C ALA A 116 -14.76 -24.05 -8.05
N ILE A 117 -15.19 -22.94 -7.42
CA ILE A 117 -15.11 -22.79 -5.96
C ILE A 117 -16.10 -23.75 -5.29
N PRO A 118 -15.65 -24.58 -4.34
CA PRO A 118 -16.56 -25.46 -3.62
C PRO A 118 -17.50 -24.67 -2.70
N GLU A 119 -18.78 -25.05 -2.68
CA GLU A 119 -19.76 -24.56 -1.71
C GLU A 119 -19.31 -24.95 -0.29
N SER A 120 -18.69 -23.99 0.40
CA SER A 120 -18.03 -24.21 1.69
C SER A 120 -17.95 -22.90 2.48
N GLN A 121 -17.65 -22.99 3.78
CA GLN A 121 -17.43 -21.81 4.62
C GLN A 121 -16.28 -20.93 4.11
N ASP A 122 -15.34 -21.50 3.36
CA ASP A 122 -14.18 -20.81 2.79
C ASP A 122 -14.44 -20.20 1.41
N ARG A 123 -15.66 -20.33 0.85
CA ARG A 123 -16.00 -19.79 -0.49
C ARG A 123 -15.55 -18.34 -0.65
N ARG A 124 -15.88 -17.48 0.32
CA ARG A 124 -15.51 -16.06 0.32
C ARG A 124 -13.99 -15.84 0.28
N HIS A 125 -13.21 -16.71 0.92
CA HIS A 125 -11.75 -16.61 0.89
C HIS A 125 -11.20 -16.87 -0.52
N TYR A 126 -11.72 -17.90 -1.21
CA TYR A 126 -11.33 -18.22 -2.59
C TYR A 126 -11.78 -17.15 -3.58
N GLU A 127 -13.01 -16.65 -3.45
CA GLU A 127 -13.51 -15.53 -4.26
C GLU A 127 -12.61 -14.31 -4.13
N GLU A 128 -12.33 -13.87 -2.90
CA GLU A 128 -11.43 -12.74 -2.63
C GLU A 128 -10.04 -12.95 -3.23
N TRP A 129 -9.50 -14.17 -3.15
CA TRP A 129 -8.21 -14.51 -3.75
C TRP A 129 -8.24 -14.42 -5.28
N ILE A 130 -9.29 -14.95 -5.93
CA ILE A 130 -9.43 -14.90 -7.40
C ILE A 130 -9.61 -13.46 -7.86
N TYR A 131 -10.44 -12.66 -7.19
CA TYR A 131 -10.58 -11.24 -7.51
C TYR A 131 -9.27 -10.46 -7.38
N ASP A 132 -8.45 -10.80 -6.39
CA ASP A 132 -7.12 -10.23 -6.22
C ASP A 132 -6.21 -10.53 -7.42
N VAL A 133 -6.13 -11.79 -7.84
CA VAL A 133 -5.30 -12.21 -8.98
C VAL A 133 -5.83 -11.64 -10.29
N MET A 134 -7.15 -11.70 -10.52
CA MET A 134 -7.84 -11.16 -11.70
C MET A 134 -7.65 -9.65 -11.84
N SER A 135 -7.88 -8.88 -10.76
CA SER A 135 -7.74 -7.42 -10.81
C SER A 135 -6.31 -6.99 -11.11
N THR A 136 -5.31 -7.73 -10.63
CA THR A 136 -3.91 -7.48 -10.93
C THR A 136 -3.59 -7.81 -12.40
N GLU A 137 -4.09 -8.94 -12.92
CA GLU A 137 -3.86 -9.28 -14.33
C GLU A 137 -4.46 -8.24 -15.28
N VAL A 138 -5.68 -7.77 -14.99
CA VAL A 138 -6.32 -6.68 -15.74
C VAL A 138 -5.47 -5.40 -15.67
N GLU A 139 -4.94 -5.05 -14.50
CA GLU A 139 -4.06 -3.88 -14.36
C GLU A 139 -2.79 -4.00 -15.20
N TYR A 140 -2.15 -5.17 -15.20
CA TYR A 140 -0.96 -5.46 -16.01
C TYR A 140 -1.27 -5.44 -17.51
N ALA A 141 -2.46 -5.86 -17.92
CA ALA A 141 -2.91 -5.78 -19.31
C ALA A 141 -3.17 -4.34 -19.77
N ILE A 142 -3.60 -3.46 -18.86
CA ILE A 142 -3.81 -2.03 -19.14
C ILE A 142 -2.47 -1.30 -19.24
N GLU A 143 -1.62 -1.44 -18.22
CA GLU A 143 -0.32 -0.75 -18.16
C GLU A 143 0.63 -1.46 -17.17
N ALA A 144 1.40 -2.44 -17.67
CA ALA A 144 2.40 -3.13 -16.86
C ALA A 144 3.58 -2.20 -16.47
N PRO A 145 4.06 -2.25 -15.21
CA PRO A 145 5.19 -1.44 -14.74
C PRO A 145 6.56 -1.98 -15.18
N LYS A 146 6.78 -2.11 -16.51
CA LYS A 146 7.94 -2.79 -17.13
C LYS A 146 9.29 -2.37 -16.56
N ALA A 147 9.54 -1.06 -16.45
CA ALA A 147 10.81 -0.56 -15.90
C ALA A 147 11.05 -1.02 -14.44
N LEU A 148 10.00 -1.04 -13.61
CA LEU A 148 10.12 -1.54 -12.23
C LEU A 148 10.31 -3.07 -12.18
N GLU A 149 9.69 -3.82 -13.09
CA GLU A 149 9.88 -5.28 -13.22
C GLU A 149 11.32 -5.63 -13.63
N HIS A 150 11.91 -4.90 -14.58
CA HIS A 150 13.33 -5.05 -14.93
C HIS A 150 14.25 -4.65 -13.79
N LEU A 151 13.93 -3.57 -13.08
CA LEU A 151 14.68 -3.15 -11.89
C LEU A 151 14.59 -4.19 -10.77
N ALA A 152 13.44 -4.83 -10.55
CA ALA A 152 13.28 -5.91 -9.59
C ALA A 152 14.12 -7.13 -9.97
N SER A 153 14.19 -7.46 -11.27
CA SER A 153 15.01 -8.55 -11.76
C SER A 153 16.51 -8.26 -11.57
N PHE A 154 16.95 -7.03 -11.84
CA PHE A 154 18.32 -6.59 -11.58
C PHE A 154 18.65 -6.61 -10.08
N MET A 155 17.73 -6.15 -9.24
CA MET A 155 17.88 -6.22 -7.79
C MET A 155 17.96 -7.66 -7.30
N PHE A 156 17.14 -8.55 -7.86
CA PHE A 156 17.13 -9.97 -7.50
C PHE A 156 18.47 -10.62 -7.81
N GLU A 157 19.01 -10.44 -9.01
CA GLU A 157 20.34 -10.95 -9.38
C GLU A 157 21.42 -10.48 -8.39
N LYS A 158 21.51 -9.16 -8.17
CA LYS A 158 22.54 -8.58 -7.29
C LYS A 158 22.41 -8.99 -5.83
N VAL A 159 21.18 -9.06 -5.32
CA VAL A 159 20.95 -9.46 -3.94
C VAL A 159 21.22 -10.95 -3.77
N SER A 160 20.75 -11.79 -4.67
CA SER A 160 20.90 -13.25 -4.56
C SER A 160 22.36 -13.70 -4.61
N ASP A 161 23.22 -12.98 -5.35
CA ASP A 161 24.66 -13.26 -5.41
C ASP A 161 25.40 -12.93 -4.09
N GLU A 162 24.95 -11.90 -3.36
CA GLU A 162 25.67 -11.37 -2.19
C GLU A 162 25.00 -11.68 -0.85
N LEU A 163 23.77 -12.19 -0.86
CA LEU A 163 22.99 -12.45 0.35
C LEU A 163 23.51 -13.68 1.09
N VAL A 164 24.11 -13.42 2.25
CA VAL A 164 24.53 -14.48 3.18
C VAL A 164 23.40 -14.77 4.16
N TRP A 165 22.93 -16.01 4.14
CA TRP A 165 21.94 -16.53 5.08
C TRP A 165 22.64 -17.07 6.32
N SER A 166 22.22 -16.65 7.52
CA SER A 166 22.72 -17.23 8.77
C SER A 166 21.96 -18.48 9.22
N ALA A 167 20.99 -18.94 8.43
CA ALA A 167 20.17 -20.11 8.69
C ALA A 167 20.40 -21.10 7.55
N ASP A 168 21.05 -22.22 7.88
CA ASP A 168 21.56 -23.16 6.89
C ASP A 168 20.48 -24.14 6.40
N ASP A 169 19.35 -24.27 7.11
CA ASP A 169 18.36 -25.32 6.89
C ASP A 169 17.30 -25.02 5.81
N ILE A 170 17.44 -23.94 5.01
CA ILE A 170 16.46 -23.58 3.97
C ILE A 170 17.03 -23.86 2.58
N GLU A 171 16.26 -24.58 1.77
CA GLU A 171 16.56 -24.87 0.37
C GLU A 171 16.76 -23.57 -0.44
N LYS A 172 17.66 -23.60 -1.43
CA LYS A 172 17.94 -22.45 -2.29
C LYS A 172 16.69 -21.92 -3.00
N SER A 173 15.85 -22.78 -3.55
CA SER A 173 14.61 -22.39 -4.23
C SER A 173 13.67 -21.59 -3.31
N GLN A 174 13.55 -22.01 -2.05
CA GLN A 174 12.77 -21.32 -1.03
C GLN A 174 13.42 -19.99 -0.61
N LYS A 175 14.76 -19.93 -0.51
CA LYS A 175 15.49 -18.67 -0.28
C LYS A 175 15.23 -17.65 -1.39
N ASP A 176 15.36 -18.09 -2.64
CA ASP A 176 15.13 -17.29 -3.84
C ASP A 176 13.67 -16.78 -3.86
N MET A 177 12.70 -17.63 -3.56
CA MET A 177 11.29 -17.25 -3.49
C MET A 177 11.03 -16.16 -2.44
N LEU A 178 11.62 -16.28 -1.26
CA LEU A 178 11.48 -15.29 -0.20
C LEU A 178 12.15 -13.94 -0.55
N VAL A 179 13.29 -13.98 -1.24
CA VAL A 179 13.96 -12.77 -1.75
C VAL A 179 13.08 -12.10 -2.81
N TYR A 180 12.52 -12.86 -3.74
CA TYR A 180 11.59 -12.36 -4.75
C TYR A 180 10.40 -11.64 -4.10
N VAL A 181 9.69 -12.29 -3.18
CA VAL A 181 8.56 -11.69 -2.45
C VAL A 181 8.99 -10.42 -1.72
N ALA A 182 10.14 -10.43 -1.05
CA ALA A 182 10.65 -9.26 -0.33
C ALA A 182 11.02 -8.09 -1.24
N ILE A 183 11.57 -8.35 -2.43
CA ILE A 183 11.88 -7.34 -3.45
C ILE A 183 10.59 -6.73 -3.98
N TYR A 184 9.59 -7.53 -4.38
CA TYR A 184 8.31 -6.99 -4.87
C TYR A 184 7.61 -6.13 -3.81
N ARG A 185 7.62 -6.56 -2.54
CA ARG A 185 7.08 -5.76 -1.42
C ARG A 185 7.83 -4.45 -1.19
N SER A 186 9.16 -4.46 -1.33
CA SER A 186 10.01 -3.31 -0.99
C SER A 186 10.19 -2.33 -2.14
N LEU A 187 10.43 -2.82 -3.35
CA LEU A 187 10.76 -2.05 -4.56
C LEU A 187 9.50 -1.63 -5.33
N LEU A 188 8.59 -2.57 -5.62
CA LEU A 188 7.34 -2.27 -6.35
C LEU A 188 6.21 -1.79 -5.45
N LYS A 189 6.40 -1.87 -4.12
CA LYS A 189 5.35 -1.67 -3.12
C LYS A 189 4.15 -2.60 -3.33
N ALA A 190 4.38 -3.79 -3.90
CA ALA A 190 3.33 -4.76 -4.18
C ALA A 190 2.52 -5.05 -2.91
N ASN A 191 1.21 -4.77 -3.00
CA ASN A 191 0.23 -5.14 -1.98
C ASN A 191 -0.20 -6.61 -2.19
N LEU A 192 -1.06 -7.13 -1.31
CA LEU A 192 -1.34 -8.57 -1.24
C LEU A 192 -1.79 -9.17 -2.58
N ALA A 193 -2.69 -8.52 -3.30
CA ALA A 193 -3.17 -9.05 -4.58
C ALA A 193 -2.07 -9.10 -5.64
N THR A 194 -1.24 -8.06 -5.72
CA THR A 194 -0.11 -8.05 -6.64
C THR A 194 0.87 -9.16 -6.30
N LEU A 195 1.15 -9.41 -5.02
CA LEU A 195 1.97 -10.55 -4.61
C LEU A 195 1.32 -11.89 -4.98
N ARG A 196 0.02 -12.07 -4.74
CA ARG A 196 -0.72 -13.28 -5.13
C ARG A 196 -0.54 -13.55 -6.62
N TYR A 197 -0.79 -12.55 -7.47
CA TYR A 197 -0.62 -12.68 -8.92
C TYR A 197 0.83 -12.96 -9.34
N ARG A 198 1.81 -12.25 -8.79
CA ARG A 198 3.22 -12.41 -9.16
C ARG A 198 3.79 -13.75 -8.71
N VAL A 199 3.48 -14.19 -7.49
CA VAL A 199 3.85 -15.52 -7.00
C VAL A 199 3.13 -16.62 -7.79
N PHE A 200 1.85 -16.45 -8.09
CA PHE A 200 1.09 -17.38 -8.91
C PHE A 200 1.67 -17.53 -10.33
N THR A 201 2.08 -16.43 -10.96
CA THR A 201 2.69 -16.48 -12.30
C THR A 201 4.11 -17.06 -12.31
N LEU A 202 4.79 -17.20 -11.16
CA LEU A 202 6.01 -18.02 -11.07
C LEU A 202 5.70 -19.52 -11.18
N TYR A 203 4.59 -19.97 -10.60
CA TYR A 203 4.12 -21.36 -10.77
C TYR A 203 3.49 -21.62 -12.14
N PHE A 204 2.86 -20.60 -12.73
CA PHE A 204 2.19 -20.68 -14.03
C PHE A 204 2.66 -19.57 -14.99
N PRO A 205 3.89 -19.64 -15.54
CA PRO A 205 4.48 -18.55 -16.34
C PRO A 205 3.70 -18.17 -17.61
N LYS A 206 2.92 -19.11 -18.16
CA LYS A 206 2.10 -18.89 -19.36
C LYS A 206 0.67 -18.44 -19.04
N TRP A 207 0.35 -18.12 -17.78
CA TRP A 207 -1.03 -17.84 -17.37
C TRP A 207 -1.73 -16.74 -18.15
N SER A 208 -1.02 -15.67 -18.52
CA SER A 208 -1.60 -14.56 -19.29
C SER A 208 -2.14 -14.98 -20.65
N GLY A 209 -1.56 -16.01 -21.26
CA GLY A 209 -2.01 -16.61 -22.52
C GLY A 209 -2.51 -18.04 -22.34
N ALA A 210 -2.99 -18.41 -21.14
CA ALA A 210 -3.46 -19.76 -20.87
C ALA A 210 -4.70 -20.11 -21.70
N ASP A 211 -4.71 -21.32 -22.24
CA ASP A 211 -5.88 -21.90 -22.89
C ASP A 211 -6.88 -22.46 -21.88
N ALA A 212 -8.04 -22.90 -22.38
CA ALA A 212 -9.11 -23.42 -21.54
C ALA A 212 -8.69 -24.67 -20.75
N GLU A 213 -7.76 -25.49 -21.26
CA GLU A 213 -7.28 -26.69 -20.58
C GLU A 213 -6.38 -26.34 -19.40
N ALA A 214 -5.44 -25.42 -19.58
CA ALA A 214 -4.59 -24.91 -18.51
C ALA A 214 -5.42 -24.27 -17.38
N VAL A 215 -6.44 -23.50 -17.74
CA VAL A 215 -7.37 -22.88 -16.78
C VAL A 215 -8.14 -23.94 -15.99
N LYS A 216 -8.70 -24.95 -16.67
CA LYS A 216 -9.36 -26.10 -16.01
C LYS A 216 -8.39 -26.88 -15.11
N GLY A 217 -7.13 -27.00 -15.50
CA GLY A 217 -6.08 -27.64 -14.71
C GLY A 217 -5.78 -26.91 -13.40
N VAL A 218 -5.84 -25.57 -13.40
CA VAL A 218 -5.75 -24.75 -12.18
C VAL A 218 -7.03 -24.87 -11.37
N ALA A 219 -8.20 -24.76 -12.01
CA ALA A 219 -9.52 -24.86 -11.37
C ALA A 219 -9.66 -26.14 -10.53
N LYS A 220 -9.28 -27.31 -11.09
CA LYS A 220 -9.32 -28.60 -10.39
C LYS A 220 -8.44 -28.68 -9.14
N ARG A 221 -7.41 -27.84 -9.04
CA ARG A 221 -6.43 -27.83 -7.93
C ARG A 221 -6.38 -26.47 -7.23
N LEU A 222 -7.47 -25.71 -7.30
CA LEU A 222 -7.51 -24.33 -6.83
C LEU A 222 -7.04 -24.22 -5.37
N HIS A 223 -7.50 -25.12 -4.48
CA HIS A 223 -7.07 -25.14 -3.08
C HIS A 223 -5.56 -25.31 -2.91
N VAL A 224 -4.93 -26.24 -3.65
CA VAL A 224 -3.48 -26.47 -3.59
C VAL A 224 -2.73 -25.24 -4.07
N VAL A 225 -3.19 -24.64 -5.17
CA VAL A 225 -2.56 -23.46 -5.76
C VAL A 225 -2.64 -22.26 -4.81
N VAL A 226 -3.82 -22.01 -4.25
CA VAL A 226 -4.06 -20.91 -3.30
C VAL A 226 -3.17 -21.08 -2.07
N ASN A 227 -3.14 -22.27 -1.48
CA ASN A 227 -2.31 -22.54 -0.29
C ASN A 227 -0.82 -22.41 -0.60
N ALA A 228 -0.35 -22.97 -1.72
CA ALA A 228 1.05 -22.84 -2.13
C ALA A 228 1.48 -21.37 -2.30
N VAL A 229 0.63 -20.53 -2.89
CA VAL A 229 0.91 -19.09 -3.05
C VAL A 229 0.89 -18.37 -1.68
N GLU A 230 -0.10 -18.65 -0.84
CA GLU A 230 -0.26 -18.01 0.47
C GLU A 230 0.88 -18.36 1.42
N ASP A 231 1.34 -19.61 1.44
CA ASP A 231 2.43 -20.08 2.29
C ASP A 231 3.74 -19.35 1.99
N GLN A 232 4.01 -19.04 0.72
CA GLN A 232 5.17 -18.26 0.30
C GLN A 232 5.08 -16.81 0.76
N ILE A 233 3.90 -16.19 0.64
CA ILE A 233 3.67 -14.79 1.02
C ILE A 233 3.68 -14.61 2.55
N LYS A 234 3.10 -15.56 3.28
CA LYS A 234 2.94 -15.55 4.75
C LYS A 234 4.07 -16.24 5.50
N HIS A 235 5.14 -16.64 4.80
CA HIS A 235 6.26 -17.32 5.40
C HIS A 235 6.83 -16.55 6.62
N PRO A 236 7.24 -17.23 7.70
CA PRO A 236 7.72 -16.58 8.94
C PRO A 236 8.87 -15.58 8.75
N TYR A 237 9.67 -15.75 7.68
CA TYR A 237 10.79 -14.86 7.34
C TYR A 237 10.44 -13.74 6.36
N ALA A 238 9.27 -13.77 5.70
CA ALA A 238 8.88 -12.81 4.67
C ALA A 238 8.93 -11.36 5.19
N ASP A 239 8.43 -11.12 6.40
CA ASP A 239 8.45 -9.79 7.03
C ASP A 239 9.85 -9.32 7.44
N GLN A 240 10.72 -10.25 7.86
CA GLN A 240 12.10 -9.92 8.23
C GLN A 240 12.90 -9.55 6.98
N LEU A 241 12.74 -10.32 5.90
CA LEU A 241 13.38 -10.06 4.61
C LEU A 241 12.84 -8.79 3.96
N TYR A 242 11.53 -8.55 3.99
CA TYR A 242 10.95 -7.28 3.53
C TYR A 242 11.62 -6.08 4.20
N ARG A 243 11.79 -6.11 5.53
CA ARG A 243 12.46 -5.03 6.27
C ARG A 243 13.94 -4.87 5.88
N LEU A 244 14.63 -5.98 5.59
CA LEU A 244 16.01 -5.95 5.11
C LEU A 244 16.10 -5.34 3.70
N MET A 245 15.29 -5.83 2.76
CA MET A 245 15.25 -5.39 1.35
C MET A 245 14.80 -3.94 1.18
N ARG A 246 13.92 -3.45 2.07
CA ARG A 246 13.45 -2.06 2.09
C ARG A 246 14.58 -1.03 2.06
N ARG A 247 15.73 -1.33 2.68
CA ARG A 247 16.90 -0.44 2.73
C ARG A 247 17.65 -0.39 1.39
N TYR A 248 17.64 -1.50 0.65
CA TYR A 248 18.29 -1.61 -0.65
C TYR A 248 17.40 -1.08 -1.78
N ALA A 249 16.07 -1.12 -1.64
CA ALA A 249 15.14 -0.60 -2.64
C ALA A 249 15.43 0.86 -3.04
N LEU A 250 15.89 1.72 -2.09
CA LEU A 250 16.29 3.09 -2.39
C LEU A 250 17.45 3.18 -3.39
N VAL A 251 18.42 2.27 -3.29
CA VAL A 251 19.60 2.20 -4.18
C VAL A 251 19.14 1.98 -5.62
N PHE A 252 18.29 0.97 -5.83
CA PHE A 252 17.76 0.63 -7.14
C PHE A 252 16.81 1.70 -7.69
N TRP A 253 15.99 2.30 -6.83
CA TRP A 253 15.17 3.45 -7.24
C TRP A 253 16.00 4.66 -7.69
N THR A 254 17.16 4.90 -7.08
CA THR A 254 18.08 5.95 -7.54
C THR A 254 18.65 5.61 -8.91
N LEU A 255 19.03 4.36 -9.17
CA LEU A 255 19.44 3.93 -10.52
C LEU A 255 18.33 4.15 -11.56
N LEU A 256 17.09 3.80 -11.22
CA LEU A 256 15.94 4.05 -12.09
C LEU A 256 15.70 5.54 -12.35
N ASP A 257 15.88 6.41 -11.34
CA ASP A 257 15.73 7.85 -11.53
C ASP A 257 16.79 8.39 -12.49
N VAL A 258 18.04 7.97 -12.33
CA VAL A 258 19.13 8.37 -13.24
C VAL A 258 18.87 7.85 -14.66
N ALA A 259 18.43 6.60 -14.81
CA ALA A 259 18.08 6.04 -16.12
C ALA A 259 16.92 6.78 -16.80
N LYS A 260 15.90 7.20 -16.03
CA LYS A 260 14.76 7.98 -16.54
C LYS A 260 15.13 9.39 -16.97
N GLU A 261 16.06 10.01 -16.26
CA GLU A 261 16.46 11.40 -16.54
C GLU A 261 17.52 11.48 -17.63
N HIS A 262 18.40 10.48 -17.70
CA HIS A 262 19.53 10.43 -18.63
C HIS A 262 19.62 9.05 -19.31
N PRO A 263 18.66 8.67 -20.18
CA PRO A 263 18.65 7.34 -20.80
C PRO A 263 19.84 7.12 -21.73
N GLU A 264 20.25 8.12 -22.52
CA GLU A 264 21.37 7.98 -23.47
C GLU A 264 22.73 8.00 -22.77
N ASP A 265 22.91 8.91 -21.81
CA ASP A 265 24.18 9.12 -21.09
C ASP A 265 24.31 8.23 -19.83
N PHE A 266 23.39 7.28 -19.63
CA PHE A 266 23.27 6.52 -18.39
C PHE A 266 24.59 5.83 -18.00
N TYR A 267 25.21 5.13 -18.95
CA TYR A 267 26.47 4.42 -18.72
C TYR A 267 27.66 5.36 -18.55
N GLU A 268 27.65 6.52 -19.20
CA GLU A 268 28.68 7.54 -19.02
C GLU A 268 28.64 8.11 -17.59
N ILE A 269 27.43 8.42 -17.09
CA ILE A 269 27.23 8.91 -15.72
C ILE A 269 27.67 7.86 -14.69
N LEU A 270 27.40 6.58 -14.93
CA LEU A 270 27.81 5.50 -14.03
C LEU A 270 29.33 5.28 -14.00
N GLY A 271 30.04 5.64 -15.08
CA GLY A 271 31.49 5.51 -15.20
C GLY A 271 32.28 6.69 -14.62
N ASP A 272 31.64 7.82 -14.37
CA ASP A 272 32.25 9.06 -13.88
C ASP A 272 31.79 9.37 -12.46
N ASP A 273 32.74 9.36 -11.51
CA ASP A 273 32.46 9.50 -10.08
C ASP A 273 31.81 10.84 -9.70
N ASP A 274 32.16 11.93 -10.39
CA ASP A 274 31.65 13.27 -10.12
C ASP A 274 30.25 13.45 -10.72
N LYS A 275 30.03 12.96 -11.95
CA LYS A 275 28.70 12.92 -12.57
C LYS A 275 27.74 12.06 -11.76
N LEU A 276 28.19 10.87 -11.33
CA LEU A 276 27.40 9.98 -10.50
C LEU A 276 27.01 10.62 -9.17
N LEU A 277 27.96 11.25 -8.47
CA LEU A 277 27.70 11.97 -7.22
C LEU A 277 26.62 13.05 -7.42
N LYS A 278 26.72 13.84 -8.48
CA LYS A 278 25.76 14.91 -8.80
C LYS A 278 24.36 14.35 -9.00
N GLU A 279 24.19 13.34 -9.85
CA GLU A 279 22.88 12.79 -10.18
C GLU A 279 22.27 11.96 -9.03
N VAL A 280 23.08 11.21 -8.27
CA VAL A 280 22.62 10.52 -7.04
C VAL A 280 22.11 11.53 -6.02
N ARG A 281 22.83 12.64 -5.80
CA ARG A 281 22.41 13.68 -4.86
C ARG A 281 21.10 14.33 -5.29
N LYS A 282 20.96 14.64 -6.59
CA LYS A 282 19.75 15.23 -7.17
C LYS A 282 18.54 14.29 -7.05
N SER A 283 18.68 13.02 -7.45
CA SER A 283 17.65 11.98 -7.27
C SER A 283 17.23 11.85 -5.80
N ALA A 284 18.19 11.70 -4.89
CA ALA A 284 17.94 11.52 -3.47
C ALA A 284 17.18 12.71 -2.87
N TYR A 285 17.63 13.93 -3.13
CA TYR A 285 17.01 15.14 -2.60
C TYR A 285 15.62 15.35 -3.18
N GLY A 286 15.43 15.09 -4.47
CA GLY A 286 14.12 15.08 -5.12
C GLY A 286 13.14 14.11 -4.43
N ARG A 287 13.60 12.89 -4.10
CA ARG A 287 12.78 11.92 -3.34
C ARG A 287 12.46 12.41 -1.93
N TYR A 288 13.43 12.98 -1.22
CA TYR A 288 13.22 13.50 0.14
C TYR A 288 12.19 14.63 0.17
N ASP A 289 12.24 15.54 -0.80
CA ASP A 289 11.35 16.69 -0.86
C ASP A 289 9.93 16.27 -1.30
N ARG A 290 9.81 15.38 -2.31
CA ARG A 290 8.52 14.77 -2.68
C ARG A 290 7.88 14.03 -1.50
N PHE A 291 8.67 13.25 -0.76
CA PHE A 291 8.22 12.56 0.44
C PHE A 291 7.74 13.54 1.51
N LYS A 292 8.51 14.60 1.81
CA LYS A 292 8.13 15.60 2.82
C LYS A 292 6.84 16.34 2.46
N LEU A 293 6.66 16.69 1.19
CA LEU A 293 5.42 17.31 0.69
C LEU A 293 4.23 16.35 0.81
N ARG A 294 4.39 15.10 0.36
CA ARG A 294 3.36 14.05 0.46
C ARG A 294 2.98 13.81 1.92
N LEU A 295 3.98 13.62 2.78
CA LEU A 295 3.83 13.41 4.22
C LEU A 295 3.04 14.53 4.88
N ARG A 296 3.41 15.80 4.66
CA ARG A 296 2.71 16.96 5.23
C ARG A 296 1.25 17.01 4.82
N ARG A 297 0.95 16.74 3.55
CA ARG A 297 -0.44 16.67 3.05
C ARG A 297 -1.21 15.53 3.71
N THR A 298 -0.63 14.33 3.81
CA THR A 298 -1.26 13.17 4.45
C THR A 298 -1.52 13.43 5.93
N VAL A 299 -0.53 13.94 6.66
CA VAL A 299 -0.67 14.28 8.09
C VAL A 299 -1.73 15.36 8.26
N GLY A 300 -1.70 16.45 7.47
CA GLY A 300 -2.68 17.52 7.57
C GLY A 300 -4.12 17.06 7.33
N ARG A 301 -4.34 16.19 6.34
CA ARG A 301 -5.67 15.60 6.09
C ARG A 301 -6.11 14.68 7.23
N ALA A 302 -5.22 13.84 7.74
CA ALA A 302 -5.53 12.95 8.87
C ALA A 302 -5.84 13.74 10.15
N VAL A 303 -5.12 14.83 10.41
CA VAL A 303 -5.36 15.76 11.53
C VAL A 303 -6.72 16.42 11.39
N LEU A 304 -7.04 16.97 10.22
CA LEU A 304 -8.35 17.59 9.96
C LEU A 304 -9.49 16.58 10.14
N PHE A 305 -9.35 15.41 9.54
CA PHE A 305 -10.35 14.36 9.65
C PHE A 305 -10.54 13.91 11.10
N LEU A 306 -9.44 13.64 11.83
CA LEU A 306 -9.49 13.25 13.23
C LEU A 306 -10.19 14.32 14.08
N PHE A 307 -9.89 15.60 13.84
CA PHE A 307 -10.54 16.72 14.49
C PHE A 307 -12.06 16.74 14.24
N LEU A 308 -12.49 16.61 12.97
CA LEU A 308 -13.91 16.54 12.61
C LEU A 308 -14.62 15.36 13.31
N THR A 309 -14.01 14.17 13.31
CA THR A 309 -14.59 13.00 13.98
C THR A 309 -14.67 13.15 15.49
N LYS A 310 -13.68 13.82 16.11
CA LYS A 310 -13.69 14.09 17.55
C LYS A 310 -14.76 15.09 17.94
N MET A 311 -14.96 16.15 17.15
CA MET A 311 -16.07 17.07 17.36
C MET A 311 -17.43 16.37 17.23
N LEU A 312 -17.59 15.51 16.23
CA LEU A 312 -18.83 14.76 16.04
C LEU A 312 -19.12 13.82 17.21
N LEU A 313 -18.12 13.06 17.68
CA LEU A 313 -18.26 12.18 18.84
C LEU A 313 -18.51 12.95 20.13
N ALA A 314 -17.86 14.10 20.29
CA ALA A 314 -18.13 14.99 21.40
C ALA A 314 -19.61 15.44 21.41
N LEU A 315 -20.16 15.81 20.26
CA LEU A 315 -21.55 16.26 20.14
C LEU A 315 -22.57 15.14 20.33
N ILE A 316 -22.29 13.92 19.84
CA ILE A 316 -23.23 12.79 19.90
C ILE A 316 -23.17 12.05 21.24
N ILE A 317 -21.99 11.94 21.84
CA ILE A 317 -21.75 11.06 22.99
C ILE A 317 -21.34 11.86 24.22
N GLU A 318 -20.23 12.60 24.15
CA GLU A 318 -19.62 13.20 25.35
C GLU A 318 -20.48 14.31 25.96
N VAL A 319 -20.97 15.24 25.14
CA VAL A 319 -21.81 16.38 25.58
C VAL A 319 -23.15 15.90 26.15
N PRO A 320 -23.94 15.05 25.48
CA PRO A 320 -25.17 14.52 26.06
C PRO A 320 -24.94 13.74 27.34
N TYR A 321 -23.87 12.94 27.41
CA TYR A 321 -23.53 12.18 28.61
C TYR A 321 -23.20 13.10 29.79
N GLU A 322 -22.37 14.12 29.58
CA GLU A 322 -22.01 15.09 30.63
C GLU A 322 -23.23 15.86 31.14
N MET A 323 -24.07 16.37 30.22
CA MET A 323 -25.27 17.11 30.59
C MET A 323 -26.31 16.24 31.33
N ILE A 324 -26.52 14.99 30.91
CA ILE A 324 -27.55 14.11 31.50
C ILE A 324 -27.10 13.54 32.85
N VAL A 325 -25.83 13.14 32.96
CA VAL A 325 -25.33 12.41 34.14
C VAL A 325 -24.78 13.34 35.21
N PHE A 326 -24.08 14.40 34.82
CA PHE A 326 -23.41 15.31 35.75
C PHE A 326 -24.09 16.67 35.87
N GLY A 327 -25.00 17.03 34.95
CA GLY A 327 -25.73 18.30 34.97
C GLY A 327 -24.88 19.52 34.61
N GLU A 328 -23.58 19.33 34.34
CA GLU A 328 -22.64 20.37 33.94
C GLU A 328 -21.73 19.86 32.81
N LEU A 329 -21.17 20.81 32.06
CA LEU A 329 -20.23 20.52 30.98
C LEU A 329 -18.79 20.76 31.45
N PHE A 330 -17.96 19.73 31.35
CA PHE A 330 -16.55 19.83 31.70
C PHE A 330 -15.77 20.37 30.50
N VAL A 331 -15.82 21.69 30.31
CA VAL A 331 -15.28 22.37 29.12
C VAL A 331 -13.79 22.06 28.89
N VAL A 332 -12.98 22.01 29.95
CA VAL A 332 -11.54 21.73 29.85
C VAL A 332 -11.28 20.28 29.38
N PRO A 333 -11.83 19.23 30.03
CA PRO A 333 -11.78 17.87 29.51
C PRO A 333 -12.26 17.72 28.07
N LEU A 334 -13.39 18.32 27.74
CA LEU A 334 -13.96 18.26 26.40
C LEU A 334 -13.01 18.87 25.36
N ALA A 335 -12.46 20.06 25.64
CA ALA A 335 -11.51 20.73 24.76
C ALA A 335 -10.22 19.91 24.56
N ILE A 336 -9.69 19.33 25.65
CA ILE A 336 -8.50 18.47 25.58
C ILE A 336 -8.80 17.22 24.75
N ASN A 337 -9.94 16.57 24.95
CA ASN A 337 -10.30 15.35 24.22
C ASN A 337 -10.41 15.59 22.71
N ILE A 338 -10.98 16.74 22.32
CA ILE A 338 -11.12 17.16 20.92
C ILE A 338 -9.76 17.54 20.30
N LEU A 339 -8.95 18.34 21.00
CA LEU A 339 -7.75 18.97 20.41
C LEU A 339 -6.47 18.14 20.57
N PHE A 340 -6.32 17.39 21.66
CA PHE A 340 -5.06 16.71 21.98
C PHE A 340 -4.64 15.74 20.88
N HIS A 341 -5.55 14.89 20.41
CA HIS A 341 -5.22 13.84 19.45
C HIS A 341 -4.81 14.38 18.07
N PRO A 342 -5.56 15.32 17.44
CA PRO A 342 -5.12 16.00 16.23
C PRO A 342 -3.77 16.71 16.39
N LEU A 343 -3.57 17.45 17.49
CA LEU A 343 -2.31 18.16 17.74
C LEU A 343 -1.14 17.20 17.93
N PHE A 344 -1.33 16.14 18.70
CA PHE A 344 -0.32 15.10 18.92
C PHE A 344 0.08 14.43 17.60
N LEU A 345 -0.88 14.09 16.75
CA LEU A 345 -0.63 13.55 15.42
C LEU A 345 0.14 14.53 14.53
N ALA A 346 -0.23 15.81 14.56
CA ALA A 346 0.46 16.87 13.82
C ALA A 346 1.93 16.97 14.26
N VAL A 347 2.20 16.99 15.56
CA VAL A 347 3.57 17.05 16.11
C VAL A 347 4.38 15.82 15.67
N ILE A 348 3.85 14.61 15.81
CA ILE A 348 4.55 13.40 15.39
C ILE A 348 4.86 13.43 13.90
N GLY A 349 3.89 13.82 13.06
CA GLY A 349 4.04 13.85 11.61
C GLY A 349 4.98 14.95 11.12
N MET A 350 4.98 16.12 11.76
CA MET A 350 5.82 17.26 11.35
C MET A 350 7.27 17.16 11.84
N THR A 351 7.53 16.43 12.93
CA THR A 351 8.89 16.20 13.48
C THR A 351 9.69 15.11 12.75
N VAL A 352 9.08 14.48 11.74
CA VAL A 352 9.75 13.52 10.88
C VAL A 352 10.86 14.20 10.06
N SER A 353 12.09 13.68 10.18
CA SER A 353 13.27 14.19 9.48
C SER A 353 14.11 13.08 8.85
N ILE A 354 14.70 13.38 7.69
CA ILE A 354 15.68 12.54 6.99
C ILE A 354 17.06 13.19 7.15
N PRO A 355 18.09 12.47 7.65
CA PRO A 355 19.45 12.99 7.72
C PRO A 355 20.07 13.06 6.31
N LYS A 356 19.71 14.09 5.53
CA LYS A 356 19.97 14.21 4.09
C LYS A 356 21.43 13.89 3.72
N LYS A 357 22.41 14.61 4.29
CA LYS A 357 23.84 14.46 3.96
C LYS A 357 24.37 13.04 4.19
N LYS A 358 24.36 12.58 5.45
CA LYS A 358 24.86 11.25 5.83
C LYS A 358 24.15 10.11 5.07
N ASN A 359 22.85 10.25 4.82
CA ASN A 359 22.10 9.21 4.11
C ASN A 359 22.41 9.20 2.61
N THR A 360 22.61 10.36 1.99
CA THR A 360 23.01 10.46 0.57
C THR A 360 24.45 10.01 0.34
N GLU A 361 25.37 10.29 1.25
CA GLU A 361 26.75 9.76 1.19
C GLU A 361 26.74 8.22 1.16
N GLN A 362 25.99 7.59 2.06
CA GLN A 362 25.87 6.12 2.05
C GLN A 362 25.11 5.58 0.85
N LEU A 363 24.14 6.33 0.33
CA LEU A 363 23.45 5.95 -0.90
C LEU A 363 24.40 5.89 -2.08
N LEU A 364 25.28 6.88 -2.21
CA LEU A 364 26.32 6.87 -3.23
C LEU A 364 27.23 5.65 -3.09
N ASP A 365 27.69 5.35 -1.88
CA ASP A 365 28.54 4.18 -1.63
C ASP A 365 27.87 2.87 -2.06
N ARG A 366 26.56 2.71 -1.77
CA ARG A 366 25.80 1.53 -2.17
C ARG A 366 25.54 1.48 -3.67
N VAL A 367 25.25 2.61 -4.32
CA VAL A 367 25.10 2.69 -5.79
C VAL A 367 26.41 2.25 -6.45
N LYS A 368 27.56 2.78 -6.00
CA LYS A 368 28.87 2.35 -6.49
C LYS A 368 29.11 0.85 -6.26
N GLY A 369 28.69 0.31 -5.12
CA GLY A 369 28.77 -1.13 -4.82
C GLY A 369 27.96 -2.01 -5.78
N VAL A 370 26.69 -1.66 -6.05
CA VAL A 370 25.83 -2.40 -7.01
C VAL A 370 26.46 -2.45 -8.41
N MET A 371 27.13 -1.36 -8.80
CA MET A 371 27.71 -1.18 -10.12
C MET A 371 29.13 -1.75 -10.25
N ASP A 372 29.79 -2.12 -9.15
CA ASP A 372 31.16 -2.63 -9.16
C ASP A 372 31.20 -4.07 -9.73
N PRO A 373 31.76 -4.28 -10.94
CA PRO A 373 31.87 -5.61 -11.53
C PRO A 373 32.90 -6.49 -10.81
N SER A 374 33.81 -5.89 -10.03
CA SER A 374 34.88 -6.60 -9.33
C SER A 374 34.49 -7.14 -7.95
N GLN A 375 33.26 -6.84 -7.48
CA GLN A 375 32.75 -7.19 -6.15
C GLN A 375 33.68 -6.78 -4.99
N LYS A 376 34.61 -5.83 -5.21
CA LYS A 376 35.51 -5.34 -4.16
C LYS A 376 34.76 -4.50 -3.12
N ARG A 377 33.54 -4.04 -3.45
CA ARG A 377 32.63 -3.31 -2.58
C ARG A 377 31.30 -4.05 -2.41
N PRO A 378 31.25 -5.16 -1.66
CA PRO A 378 30.02 -5.90 -1.47
C PRO A 378 28.98 -5.06 -0.71
N LEU A 379 27.71 -5.23 -1.06
CA LEU A 379 26.54 -4.74 -0.33
C LEU A 379 26.50 -5.29 1.10
N GLY A 380 27.17 -6.41 1.38
CA GLY A 380 27.33 -6.94 2.74
C GLY A 380 25.98 -7.34 3.34
N ILE A 381 25.14 -8.00 2.53
CA ILE A 381 23.77 -8.32 2.90
C ILE A 381 23.78 -9.60 3.75
N VAL A 382 23.63 -9.44 5.07
CA VAL A 382 23.54 -10.59 5.98
C VAL A 382 22.12 -10.69 6.52
N PHE A 383 21.44 -11.79 6.21
CA PHE A 383 20.15 -12.11 6.81
C PHE A 383 20.36 -12.96 8.07
N LYS A 384 20.17 -12.31 9.23
CA LYS A 384 20.21 -12.98 10.54
C LYS A 384 18.81 -13.31 11.02
N VAL A 385 18.52 -14.61 11.18
CA VAL A 385 17.24 -15.06 11.76
C VAL A 385 17.23 -14.72 13.25
N ARG A 386 16.33 -13.82 13.65
CA ARG A 386 16.11 -13.53 15.07
C ARG A 386 15.20 -14.60 15.67
N LYS A 387 15.76 -15.45 16.53
CA LYS A 387 14.98 -16.39 17.33
C LYS A 387 14.21 -15.62 18.43
N PRO A 388 12.98 -16.02 18.77
CA PRO A 388 12.25 -15.42 19.88
C PRO A 388 13.00 -15.69 21.19
N TRP A 389 13.26 -14.63 21.95
CA TRP A 389 14.08 -14.68 23.17
C TRP A 389 13.41 -15.41 24.35
N SER A 390 12.09 -15.59 24.33
CA SER A 390 11.32 -16.08 25.47
C SER A 390 11.01 -17.58 25.38
N GLN A 391 11.81 -18.41 26.04
CA GLN A 391 11.49 -19.81 26.37
C GLN A 391 11.74 -20.01 27.88
N GLY A 392 10.87 -20.76 28.57
CA GLY A 392 11.05 -21.13 29.99
C GLY A 392 10.58 -20.11 31.05
N VAL A 393 11.03 -20.30 32.30
CA VAL A 393 10.61 -19.52 33.50
C VAL A 393 10.99 -18.05 33.40
N LEU A 394 12.18 -17.76 32.89
CA LEU A 394 12.66 -16.39 32.67
C LEU A 394 11.77 -15.65 31.67
N GLY A 395 11.29 -16.33 30.63
CA GLY A 395 10.31 -15.79 29.69
C GLY A 395 8.98 -15.41 30.35
N LYS A 396 8.47 -16.24 31.29
CA LYS A 396 7.26 -15.93 32.07
C LYS A 396 7.45 -14.71 32.96
N PHE A 397 8.59 -14.61 33.64
CA PHE A 397 8.95 -13.43 34.44
C PHE A 397 8.95 -12.14 33.61
N PHE A 398 9.63 -12.14 32.46
CA PHE A 398 9.65 -10.96 31.58
C PHE A 398 8.28 -10.66 30.96
N THR A 399 7.45 -11.68 30.74
CA THR A 399 6.06 -11.47 30.29
C THR A 399 5.24 -10.79 31.38
N GLY A 400 5.41 -11.18 32.66
CA GLY A 400 4.80 -10.52 33.80
C GLY A 400 5.26 -9.06 33.96
N LEU A 401 6.56 -8.82 33.87
CA LEU A 401 7.12 -7.46 33.89
C LEU A 401 6.57 -6.62 32.72
N TYR A 402 6.45 -7.20 31.54
CA TYR A 402 5.84 -6.55 30.39
C TYR A 402 4.35 -6.27 30.60
N ALA A 403 3.59 -7.17 31.23
CA ALA A 403 2.19 -6.91 31.57
C ALA A 403 2.04 -5.73 32.55
N LEU A 404 2.95 -5.59 33.53
CA LEU A 404 2.97 -4.46 34.46
C LEU A 404 3.13 -3.11 33.71
N THR A 405 3.85 -3.08 32.59
CA THR A 405 3.97 -1.86 31.78
C THR A 405 2.64 -1.36 31.24
N TYR A 406 1.65 -2.23 31.00
CA TYR A 406 0.30 -1.78 30.61
C TYR A 406 -0.38 -1.02 31.73
N LEU A 407 -0.31 -1.55 32.96
CA LEU A 407 -0.90 -0.92 34.13
C LEU A 407 -0.22 0.42 34.41
N LEU A 408 1.11 0.48 34.31
CA LEU A 408 1.84 1.73 34.48
C LEU A 408 1.49 2.73 33.38
N SER A 409 1.57 2.36 32.10
CA SER A 409 1.31 3.29 31.00
C SER A 409 -0.13 3.80 30.98
N TYR A 410 -1.13 2.91 31.02
CA TYR A 410 -2.53 3.34 31.01
C TYR A 410 -2.97 3.92 32.35
N GLY A 411 -2.52 3.36 33.47
CA GLY A 411 -2.86 3.84 34.81
C GLY A 411 -2.34 5.24 35.08
N LEU A 412 -1.08 5.55 34.71
CA LEU A 412 -0.54 6.90 34.87
C LEU A 412 -1.29 7.93 34.01
N ILE A 413 -1.61 7.58 32.77
CA ILE A 413 -2.38 8.48 31.88
C ILE A 413 -3.81 8.65 32.41
N ALA A 414 -4.48 7.56 32.79
CA ALA A 414 -5.83 7.61 33.34
C ALA A 414 -5.88 8.44 34.62
N TRP A 415 -4.95 8.19 35.56
CA TRP A 415 -4.82 8.96 36.79
C TRP A 415 -4.60 10.45 36.51
N PHE A 416 -3.71 10.79 35.58
CA PHE A 416 -3.48 12.18 35.22
C PHE A 416 -4.74 12.83 34.62
N LEU A 417 -5.45 12.14 33.74
CA LEU A 417 -6.69 12.63 33.15
C LEU A 417 -7.79 12.84 34.21
N THR A 418 -8.01 11.87 35.09
CA THR A 418 -9.14 11.91 36.04
C THR A 418 -8.84 12.79 37.26
N VAL A 419 -7.64 12.72 37.83
CA VAL A 419 -7.29 13.40 39.08
C VAL A 419 -6.77 14.83 38.86
N VAL A 420 -5.99 15.05 37.80
CA VAL A 420 -5.39 16.37 37.55
C VAL A 420 -6.26 17.21 36.61
N LEU A 421 -6.86 16.58 35.61
CA LEU A 421 -7.64 17.28 34.58
C LEU A 421 -9.16 17.13 34.75
N ASN A 422 -9.63 16.43 35.79
CA ASN A 422 -11.06 16.22 36.09
C ASN A 422 -11.86 15.55 34.95
N PHE A 423 -11.25 14.64 34.21
CA PHE A 423 -11.98 13.83 33.23
C PHE A 423 -12.94 12.86 33.94
N ASN A 424 -14.18 12.77 33.45
CA ASN A 424 -15.05 11.65 33.81
C ASN A 424 -14.55 10.34 33.17
N LEU A 425 -15.05 9.20 33.68
CA LEU A 425 -14.57 7.88 33.26
C LEU A 425 -14.82 7.59 31.77
N VAL A 426 -15.95 8.06 31.22
CA VAL A 426 -16.29 7.88 29.80
C VAL A 426 -15.35 8.68 28.92
N SER A 427 -15.17 9.97 29.20
CA SER A 427 -14.24 10.84 28.46
C SER A 427 -12.79 10.35 28.59
N ALA A 428 -12.36 9.86 29.77
CA ALA A 428 -11.03 9.26 29.95
C ALA A 428 -10.87 7.97 29.13
N GLY A 429 -11.89 7.11 29.09
CA GLY A 429 -11.90 5.89 28.27
C GLY A 429 -11.81 6.19 26.77
N LEU A 430 -12.61 7.15 26.28
CA LEU A 430 -12.57 7.62 24.91
C LEU A 430 -11.22 8.26 24.56
N PHE A 431 -10.64 9.04 25.49
CA PHE A 431 -9.30 9.60 25.31
C PHE A 431 -8.26 8.48 25.14
N LEU A 432 -8.20 7.50 26.05
CA LEU A 432 -7.23 6.41 25.98
C LEU A 432 -7.37 5.56 24.72
N PHE A 433 -8.60 5.32 24.28
CA PHE A 433 -8.90 4.61 23.03
C PHE A 433 -8.30 5.34 21.82
N PHE A 434 -8.61 6.63 21.67
CA PHE A 434 -8.08 7.43 20.56
C PHE A 434 -6.59 7.66 20.67
N PHE A 435 -6.05 7.85 21.87
CA PHE A 435 -4.62 7.98 22.09
C PHE A 435 -3.87 6.73 21.60
N SER A 436 -4.43 5.54 21.84
CA SER A 436 -3.87 4.27 21.35
C SER A 436 -3.84 4.21 19.82
N ILE A 437 -4.97 4.49 19.17
CA ILE A 437 -5.08 4.50 17.69
C ILE A 437 -4.14 5.53 17.07
N VAL A 438 -4.13 6.75 17.60
CA VAL A 438 -3.36 7.87 17.05
C VAL A 438 -1.87 7.67 17.28
N THR A 439 -1.46 7.11 18.42
CA THR A 439 -0.05 6.75 18.66
C THR A 439 0.41 5.67 17.68
N PHE A 440 -0.40 4.62 17.47
CA PHE A 440 -0.10 3.59 16.46
C PHE A 440 0.04 4.20 15.05
N PHE A 441 -0.90 5.06 14.66
CA PHE A 441 -0.86 5.73 13.36
C PHE A 441 0.34 6.69 13.23
N GLY A 442 0.66 7.45 14.27
CA GLY A 442 1.83 8.32 14.34
C GLY A 442 3.15 7.54 14.18
N ILE A 443 3.26 6.36 14.79
CA ILE A 443 4.42 5.47 14.58
C ILE A 443 4.45 4.94 13.15
N LYS A 444 3.30 4.55 12.57
CA LYS A 444 3.22 4.12 11.16
C LYS A 444 3.71 5.22 10.22
N ILE A 445 3.31 6.48 10.47
CA ILE A 445 3.81 7.66 9.75
C ILE A 445 5.32 7.78 9.89
N ARG A 446 5.87 7.71 11.11
CA ARG A 446 7.32 7.79 11.34
C ARG A 446 8.09 6.66 10.65
N GLN A 447 7.52 5.46 10.62
CA GLN A 447 8.11 4.30 9.96
C GLN A 447 8.09 4.39 8.43
N SER A 448 7.23 5.23 7.82
CA SER A 448 7.22 5.44 6.36
C SER A 448 8.56 6.01 5.84
N VAL A 449 9.26 6.79 6.68
CA VAL A 449 10.58 7.37 6.37
C VAL A 449 11.64 6.31 6.09
N ARG A 450 11.48 5.11 6.67
CA ARG A 450 12.45 4.01 6.52
C ARG A 450 12.59 3.54 5.06
N ASP A 451 11.65 3.89 4.18
CA ASP A 451 11.81 3.68 2.73
C ASP A 451 12.94 4.51 2.12
N LEU A 452 13.33 5.59 2.77
CA LEU A 452 14.32 6.55 2.30
C LEU A 452 15.59 6.54 3.15
N LEU A 453 15.74 5.58 4.08
CA LEU A 453 16.89 5.47 4.96
C LEU A 453 17.71 4.23 4.65
N ILE A 454 19.00 4.43 4.40
CA ILE A 454 19.99 3.35 4.32
C ILE A 454 20.52 3.05 5.72
N VAL A 455 20.70 4.09 6.54
CA VAL A 455 21.15 3.97 7.93
C VAL A 455 19.98 4.08 8.87
N GLU A 456 19.81 3.09 9.74
CA GLU A 456 18.95 3.23 10.91
C GLU A 456 19.65 4.13 11.94
N LYS A 457 18.97 5.19 12.37
CA LYS A 457 19.42 5.95 13.54
C LYS A 457 19.36 5.04 14.76
N GLN A 458 20.48 4.90 15.47
CA GLN A 458 20.46 4.35 16.82
C GLN A 458 19.69 5.35 17.71
N GLY A 459 18.69 4.87 18.44
CA GLY A 459 17.93 5.69 19.39
C GLY A 459 18.82 6.09 20.57
N GLY A 460 18.65 7.32 21.08
CA GLY A 460 19.26 7.73 22.34
C GLY A 460 18.54 7.12 23.54
N LEU A 461 19.20 7.09 24.70
CA LEU A 461 18.68 6.49 25.94
C LEU A 461 17.30 7.00 26.35
N ILE A 462 17.05 8.31 26.23
CA ILE A 462 15.75 8.93 26.51
C ILE A 462 14.65 8.41 25.57
N GLY A 463 14.98 8.20 24.29
CA GLY A 463 14.06 7.63 23.31
C GLY A 463 13.68 6.20 23.67
N THR A 464 14.62 5.40 24.17
CA THR A 464 14.37 4.03 24.61
C THR A 464 13.42 3.96 25.80
N ILE A 465 13.54 4.87 26.76
CA ILE A 465 12.62 4.96 27.91
C ILE A 465 11.21 5.34 27.44
N PHE A 466 11.11 6.32 26.55
CA PHE A 466 9.82 6.74 26.00
C PHE A 466 9.16 5.61 25.17
N ASP A 467 9.94 4.91 24.35
CA ASP A 467 9.48 3.75 23.59
C ASP A 467 8.95 2.63 24.52
N PHE A 468 9.58 2.43 25.69
CA PHE A 468 9.15 1.45 26.68
C PHE A 468 7.73 1.73 27.20
N PHE A 469 7.42 2.97 27.58
CA PHE A 469 6.08 3.34 28.07
C PHE A 469 5.03 3.46 26.96
N LEU A 470 5.41 3.86 25.74
CA LEU A 470 4.48 3.93 24.62
C LEU A 470 4.17 2.56 23.99
N LEU A 471 5.06 1.57 24.13
CA LEU A 471 4.89 0.27 23.48
C LEU A 471 3.55 -0.42 23.81
N PRO A 472 3.07 -0.46 25.07
CA PRO A 472 1.73 -0.94 25.40
C PRO A 472 0.62 -0.22 24.62
N VAL A 473 0.65 1.11 24.62
CA VAL A 473 -0.32 1.98 23.95
C VAL A 473 -0.37 1.70 22.45
N VAL A 474 0.80 1.58 21.84
CA VAL A 474 0.96 1.26 20.41
C VAL A 474 0.43 -0.13 20.10
N ARG A 475 0.66 -1.11 20.98
CA ARG A 475 0.21 -2.48 20.76
C ARG A 475 -1.31 -2.61 20.86
N VAL A 476 -1.95 -1.88 21.77
CA VAL A 476 -3.43 -1.78 21.83
C VAL A 476 -3.95 -1.08 20.57
N GLY A 477 -3.37 0.06 20.18
CA GLY A 477 -3.75 0.76 18.94
C GLY A 477 -3.62 -0.13 17.70
N ARG A 478 -2.54 -0.91 17.61
CA ARG A 478 -2.34 -1.92 16.56
C ARG A 478 -3.42 -3.01 16.61
N TRP A 479 -3.73 -3.53 17.80
CA TRP A 479 -4.74 -4.57 17.98
C TRP A 479 -6.13 -4.09 17.53
N ILE A 480 -6.54 -2.88 17.93
CA ILE A 480 -7.79 -2.25 17.50
C ILE A 480 -7.80 -2.11 15.96
N SER A 481 -6.72 -1.57 15.41
CA SER A 481 -6.62 -1.30 13.96
C SER A 481 -6.60 -2.58 13.11
N LEU A 482 -6.17 -3.72 13.65
CA LEU A 482 -6.08 -4.98 12.92
C LEU A 482 -7.35 -5.85 13.05
N ARG A 483 -8.12 -5.70 14.14
CA ARG A 483 -9.33 -6.49 14.40
C ARG A 483 -10.63 -5.81 13.99
N ALA A 484 -10.61 -4.50 13.70
CA ALA A 484 -11.68 -3.86 12.95
C ALA A 484 -11.74 -4.53 11.56
N PRO A 485 -12.80 -5.32 11.25
CA PRO A 485 -12.82 -6.16 10.05
C PRO A 485 -12.61 -5.32 8.80
N ARG A 486 -11.67 -5.78 7.97
CA ARG A 486 -11.38 -5.42 6.57
C ARG A 486 -11.92 -4.07 6.10
N VAL A 487 -10.96 -3.24 5.71
CA VAL A 487 -11.11 -1.87 5.21
C VAL A 487 -11.05 -0.90 6.39
N ASN A 488 -10.06 0.00 6.32
CA ASN A 488 -9.96 1.21 7.10
C ASN A 488 -11.39 1.70 7.45
N ILE A 489 -11.79 1.80 8.72
CA ILE A 489 -13.20 2.15 9.11
C ILE A 489 -13.68 3.37 8.32
N PHE A 490 -12.76 4.27 7.99
CA PHE A 490 -12.96 5.45 7.15
C PHE A 490 -13.28 5.16 5.68
N ILE A 491 -12.68 4.14 5.08
CA ILE A 491 -12.98 3.68 3.72
C ILE A 491 -14.29 2.87 3.71
N PHE A 492 -14.56 2.02 4.72
CA PHE A 492 -15.82 1.29 4.81
C PHE A 492 -17.03 2.24 4.92
N PHE A 493 -16.90 3.29 5.73
CA PHE A 493 -17.89 4.35 5.85
C PHE A 493 -18.12 5.09 4.51
N LEU A 494 -17.05 5.35 3.75
CA LEU A 494 -17.11 5.97 2.43
C LEU A 494 -17.76 5.06 1.38
N ASP A 495 -17.42 3.76 1.39
CA ASP A 495 -17.94 2.73 0.48
C ASP A 495 -19.46 2.56 0.61
N PHE A 496 -19.97 2.45 1.85
CA PHE A 496 -21.37 2.11 2.09
C PHE A 496 -22.33 3.30 1.99
N ILE A 497 -21.93 4.48 2.48
CA ILE A 497 -22.83 5.64 2.58
C ILE A 497 -22.74 6.54 1.34
N VAL A 498 -21.58 6.59 0.68
CA VAL A 498 -21.33 7.56 -0.38
C VAL A 498 -21.23 6.91 -1.76
N GLU A 499 -20.55 5.76 -1.92
CA GLU A 499 -20.23 5.24 -3.25
C GLU A 499 -21.46 4.76 -4.05
N ALA A 500 -22.29 3.89 -3.47
CA ALA A 500 -23.36 3.24 -4.21
C ALA A 500 -24.48 4.20 -4.67
N PRO A 501 -25.00 5.13 -3.84
CA PRO A 501 -26.03 6.08 -4.27
C PRO A 501 -25.50 7.09 -5.31
N PHE A 502 -24.25 7.50 -5.15
CA PHE A 502 -23.64 8.52 -6.00
C PHE A 502 -23.32 8.00 -7.41
N LYS A 503 -22.91 6.73 -7.55
CA LYS A 503 -22.63 6.14 -8.86
C LYS A 503 -23.89 5.88 -9.69
N LEU A 504 -24.98 5.44 -9.06
CA LEU A 504 -26.28 5.28 -9.71
C LEU A 504 -26.76 6.60 -10.33
N ALA A 505 -26.59 7.71 -9.60
CA ALA A 505 -26.94 9.04 -10.11
C ALA A 505 -26.12 9.45 -11.34
N ILE A 506 -24.85 9.05 -11.43
CA ILE A 506 -23.98 9.34 -12.58
C ILE A 506 -24.40 8.51 -13.80
N GLU A 507 -24.61 7.20 -13.64
CA GLU A 507 -25.02 6.33 -14.74
C GLU A 507 -26.36 6.77 -15.34
N LEU A 508 -27.33 7.15 -14.51
CA LEU A 508 -28.61 7.72 -14.96
C LEU A 508 -28.43 9.04 -15.72
N ALA A 509 -27.53 9.91 -15.25
CA ALA A 509 -27.23 11.17 -15.93
C ALA A 509 -26.58 10.95 -17.30
N GLU A 510 -25.71 9.95 -17.46
CA GLU A 510 -25.10 9.62 -18.76
C GLU A 510 -26.10 8.99 -19.73
N ALA A 511 -26.92 8.05 -19.26
CA ALA A 511 -27.99 7.46 -20.05
C ALA A 511 -28.96 8.55 -20.55
N TRP A 512 -29.30 9.51 -19.70
CA TRP A 512 -30.11 10.67 -20.06
C TRP A 512 -29.44 11.54 -21.14
N ILE A 513 -28.13 11.81 -21.02
CA ILE A 513 -27.39 12.60 -22.02
C ILE A 513 -27.29 11.87 -23.36
N ALA A 514 -27.05 10.55 -23.35
CA ALA A 514 -27.00 9.73 -24.55
C ALA A 514 -28.35 9.76 -25.28
N PHE A 515 -29.44 9.52 -24.54
CA PHE A 515 -30.81 9.60 -25.04
C PHE A 515 -31.12 10.99 -25.66
N MET A 516 -30.78 12.08 -24.95
CA MET A 516 -30.99 13.44 -25.46
C MET A 516 -30.20 13.73 -26.75
N ARG A 517 -29.05 13.07 -26.93
CA ARG A 517 -28.23 13.23 -28.14
C ARG A 517 -28.83 12.47 -29.31
N GLU A 518 -29.31 11.25 -29.08
CA GLU A 518 -30.01 10.43 -30.07
C GLU A 518 -31.27 11.16 -30.58
N GLN A 519 -32.11 11.66 -29.68
CA GLN A 519 -33.29 12.46 -30.04
C GLN A 519 -32.98 13.73 -30.81
N LYS A 520 -31.76 14.28 -30.67
CA LYS A 520 -31.32 15.46 -31.43
C LYS A 520 -30.75 15.09 -32.80
N GLU A 521 -30.24 13.87 -32.97
CA GLU A 521 -29.78 13.36 -34.26
C GLU A 521 -30.97 12.86 -35.13
N ASP A 522 -32.09 12.51 -34.50
CA ASP A 522 -33.37 12.13 -35.16
C ASP A 522 -34.23 13.33 -35.63
N LEU A 523 -33.93 14.55 -35.16
CA LEU A 523 -34.56 15.83 -35.55
C LEU A 523 -33.74 16.53 -36.65
#